data_AF-A0A952NHQ8-F1
#
_entry.id   AF-A0A952NHQ8-F1
#
_cell.length_a   1.000
_cell.length_b   1.000
_cell.length_c   1.000
_cell.angle_alpha   90.00
_cell.angle_beta   90.00
_cell.angle_gamma   90.00
#
_symmetry.space_group_name_H-M   'P 1'
#
loop_
_entity.id
_entity.type
_entity.pdbx_description
1 polymer ?
#
loop_
_entity_poly.entity_id
_entity_poly.type
_entity_poly.pdbx_seq_one_letter_code
_entity_poly.pdbx_strand_id
1 'polypeptide(L)'
;MSALSEALRGRVLMKPEKAAQYVAKFGFEQRRKDLLFALMNLPASTMKSRFVDRQRHPLLGDWAHAAVLHFFELDVQDKSAQAIAARLHLSFERVQEILQNLSQEGLLPKEGEIPPRPPSVEPPSYPEAALQDRANIDMILKRMQGPEQNAPFMTATTFTGSRQQFEMVIQEIQLLHGKAAALSSQGQQRERIYRLSVSLLPVDFTDKE
;
A
#
# COMPACT_ATOMS: atom_id res chain seq x y z
N MET A 1 14.65 -38.11 -11.42
CA MET A 1 14.51 -36.97 -10.48
C MET A 1 13.58 -35.95 -11.09
N SER A 2 12.57 -35.46 -10.37
CA SER A 2 11.61 -34.48 -10.94
C SER A 2 12.23 -33.08 -10.98
N ALA A 3 11.93 -32.28 -11.99
CA ALA A 3 12.36 -30.88 -12.13
C ALA A 3 12.05 -30.01 -10.88
N LEU A 4 10.99 -30.35 -10.13
CA LEU A 4 10.65 -29.69 -8.86
C LEU A 4 11.71 -29.92 -7.76
N SER A 5 12.27 -31.13 -7.69
CA SER A 5 13.30 -31.49 -6.71
C SER A 5 14.63 -30.80 -6.99
N GLU A 6 14.97 -30.61 -8.27
CA GLU A 6 16.17 -29.87 -8.68
C GLU A 6 16.03 -28.36 -8.47
N ALA A 7 14.84 -27.81 -8.71
CA ALA A 7 14.52 -26.41 -8.40
C ALA A 7 14.58 -26.12 -6.90
N LEU A 8 14.03 -27.00 -6.05
CA LEU A 8 14.09 -26.86 -4.59
C LEU A 8 15.52 -26.97 -4.03
N ARG A 9 16.43 -27.64 -4.76
CA ARG A 9 17.85 -27.73 -4.42
C ARG A 9 18.68 -26.56 -4.99
N GLY A 10 18.03 -25.56 -5.58
CA GLY A 10 18.71 -24.40 -6.17
C GLY A 10 19.54 -24.71 -7.42
N ARG A 11 19.38 -25.91 -8.01
CA ARG A 11 20.17 -26.35 -9.17
C ARG A 11 19.59 -25.90 -10.50
N VAL A 12 18.34 -25.45 -10.50
CA VAL A 12 17.64 -24.93 -11.67
C VAL A 12 17.16 -23.52 -11.36
N LEU A 13 17.65 -22.53 -12.11
CA LEU A 13 17.09 -21.18 -12.13
C LEU A 13 15.71 -21.25 -12.78
N MET A 14 14.67 -21.21 -11.94
CA MET A 14 13.29 -21.18 -12.41
C MET A 14 12.88 -19.74 -12.68
N LYS A 15 12.30 -19.49 -13.86
CA LYS A 15 11.72 -18.17 -14.17
C LYS A 15 10.62 -17.82 -13.15
N PRO A 16 10.54 -16.57 -12.66
CA PRO A 16 9.55 -16.15 -11.66
C PRO A 16 8.11 -16.55 -12.00
N GLU A 17 7.71 -16.44 -13.27
CA GLU A 17 6.35 -16.74 -13.73
C GLU A 17 6.03 -18.24 -13.57
N LYS A 18 7.02 -19.10 -13.81
CA LYS A 18 6.88 -20.55 -13.67
C LYS A 18 6.84 -20.93 -12.19
N ALA A 19 7.67 -20.29 -11.36
CA ALA A 19 7.63 -20.46 -9.91
C ALA A 19 6.28 -20.02 -9.32
N ALA A 20 5.72 -18.92 -9.81
CA ALA A 20 4.40 -18.43 -9.44
C ALA A 20 3.26 -19.44 -9.71
N GLN A 21 3.30 -20.12 -10.87
CA GLN A 21 2.33 -21.17 -11.18
C GLN A 21 2.37 -22.32 -10.17
N TYR A 22 3.55 -22.66 -9.64
CA TYR A 22 3.66 -23.66 -8.58
C TYR A 22 3.12 -23.13 -7.26
N VAL A 23 3.53 -21.92 -6.84
CA VAL A 23 3.03 -21.27 -5.61
C VAL A 23 1.50 -21.18 -5.59
N ALA A 24 0.87 -20.85 -6.71
CA ALA A 24 -0.58 -20.80 -6.84
C ALA A 24 -1.25 -22.17 -6.58
N LYS A 25 -0.63 -23.26 -7.03
CA LYS A 25 -1.13 -24.64 -6.89
C LYS A 25 -0.89 -25.23 -5.51
N PHE A 26 0.08 -24.72 -4.75
CA PHE A 26 0.29 -25.16 -3.37
C PHE A 26 -0.85 -24.67 -2.47
N GLY A 27 -1.26 -25.50 -1.50
CA GLY A 27 -2.28 -25.18 -0.50
C GLY A 27 -1.80 -24.20 0.58
N PHE A 28 -0.93 -23.25 0.23
CA PHE A 28 -0.50 -22.21 1.16
C PHE A 28 -1.64 -21.24 1.47
N GLU A 29 -1.64 -20.70 2.69
CA GLU A 29 -2.46 -19.55 3.05
C GLU A 29 -2.18 -18.37 2.11
N GLN A 30 -3.21 -17.57 1.79
CA GLN A 30 -3.11 -16.47 0.82
C GLN A 30 -2.00 -15.49 1.16
N ARG A 31 -1.85 -15.14 2.44
CA ARG A 31 -0.75 -14.29 2.95
C ARG A 31 0.64 -14.82 2.60
N ARG A 32 0.84 -16.14 2.68
CA ARG A 32 2.12 -16.78 2.35
C ARG A 32 2.34 -16.81 0.84
N LYS A 33 1.27 -16.95 0.04
CA LYS A 33 1.34 -16.81 -1.43
C LYS A 33 1.72 -15.39 -1.83
N ASP A 34 1.08 -14.38 -1.24
CA ASP A 34 1.34 -12.96 -1.53
C ASP A 34 2.79 -12.58 -1.20
N LEU A 35 3.36 -13.08 -0.09
CA LEU A 35 4.79 -12.92 0.19
C LEU A 35 5.66 -13.55 -0.90
N LEU A 36 5.37 -14.79 -1.28
CA LEU A 36 6.18 -15.48 -2.28
C LEU A 36 6.13 -14.75 -3.63
N PHE A 37 4.96 -14.25 -4.04
CA PHE A 37 4.85 -13.39 -5.23
C PHE A 37 5.66 -12.11 -5.09
N ALA A 38 5.57 -11.43 -3.94
CA ALA A 38 6.37 -10.24 -3.64
C ALA A 38 7.88 -10.51 -3.74
N LEU A 39 8.39 -11.60 -3.17
CA LEU A 39 9.81 -12.01 -3.25
C LEU A 39 10.25 -12.35 -4.67
N MET A 40 9.32 -12.76 -5.53
CA MET A 40 9.56 -13.04 -6.95
C MET A 40 9.42 -11.80 -7.85
N ASN A 41 9.23 -10.61 -7.28
CA ASN A 41 8.91 -9.37 -8.01
C ASN A 41 7.62 -9.46 -8.84
N LEU A 42 6.65 -10.24 -8.39
CA LEU A 42 5.35 -10.39 -9.03
C LEU A 42 4.26 -9.69 -8.23
N PRO A 43 3.18 -9.23 -8.87
CA PRO A 43 2.08 -8.59 -8.18
C PRO A 43 1.39 -9.57 -7.21
N ALA A 44 1.21 -9.13 -5.96
CA ALA A 44 0.41 -9.85 -4.99
C ALA A 44 -1.07 -9.80 -5.40
N SER A 45 -1.81 -10.89 -5.22
CA SER A 45 -3.21 -11.00 -5.71
C SER A 45 -4.17 -10.02 -5.03
N THR A 46 -3.81 -9.53 -3.84
CA THR A 46 -4.68 -8.72 -2.98
C THR A 46 -4.58 -7.22 -3.23
N MET A 47 -3.64 -6.73 -4.04
CA MET A 47 -3.45 -5.29 -4.21
C MET A 47 -4.25 -4.74 -5.41
N LYS A 48 -5.48 -4.30 -5.14
CA LYS A 48 -6.17 -3.30 -5.97
C LYS A 48 -6.04 -1.96 -5.26
N SER A 49 -4.92 -1.27 -5.46
CA SER A 49 -4.75 0.11 -5.00
C SER A 49 -5.87 0.97 -5.63
N ARG A 50 -6.70 1.58 -4.78
CA ARG A 50 -7.74 2.53 -5.21
C ARG A 50 -7.32 3.93 -4.74
N PHE A 51 -7.38 4.90 -5.64
CA PHE A 51 -7.23 6.30 -5.27
C PHE A 51 -8.56 6.79 -4.70
N VAL A 52 -8.53 7.30 -3.47
CA VAL A 52 -9.68 7.97 -2.87
C VAL A 52 -9.43 9.46 -2.90
N ASP A 53 -10.35 10.20 -3.53
CA ASP A 53 -10.28 11.65 -3.61
C ASP A 53 -10.47 12.28 -2.22
N ARG A 54 -9.40 12.88 -1.69
CA ARG A 54 -9.41 13.53 -0.36
C ARG A 54 -10.27 14.79 -0.33
N GLN A 55 -10.56 15.43 -1.46
CA GLN A 55 -11.43 16.61 -1.47
C GLN A 55 -12.88 16.22 -1.19
N ARG A 56 -13.30 15.05 -1.68
CA ARG A 56 -14.64 14.51 -1.44
C ARG A 56 -14.80 13.89 -0.05
N HIS A 57 -13.69 13.51 0.58
CA HIS A 57 -13.69 12.87 1.90
C HIS A 57 -12.65 13.52 2.83
N PRO A 58 -12.97 14.67 3.46
CA PRO A 58 -12.06 15.40 4.34
C PRO A 58 -11.53 14.56 5.52
N LEU A 59 -12.31 13.56 5.95
CA LEU A 59 -11.95 12.61 7.00
C LEU A 59 -10.67 11.83 6.68
N LEU A 60 -10.33 11.65 5.40
CA LEU A 60 -9.10 11.00 4.96
C LEU A 60 -7.85 11.88 5.09
N GLY A 61 -8.02 13.13 5.52
CA GLY A 61 -6.92 13.97 5.97
C GLY A 61 -6.27 13.44 7.26
N ASP A 62 -7.02 12.71 8.09
CA ASP A 62 -6.47 11.99 9.24
C ASP A 62 -5.91 10.62 8.80
N TRP A 63 -4.63 10.39 9.10
CA TRP A 63 -3.94 9.14 8.77
C TRP A 63 -4.63 7.90 9.37
N ALA A 64 -5.29 8.06 10.53
CA ALA A 64 -5.95 6.95 11.20
C ALA A 64 -7.15 6.43 10.39
N HIS A 65 -7.93 7.32 9.76
CA HIS A 65 -9.04 6.95 8.89
C HIS A 65 -8.54 6.18 7.66
N ALA A 66 -7.46 6.65 7.02
CA ALA A 66 -6.86 5.97 5.89
C ALA A 66 -6.27 4.60 6.28
N ALA A 67 -5.63 4.50 7.44
CA ALA A 67 -5.07 3.24 7.95
C ALA A 67 -6.15 2.20 8.23
N VAL A 68 -7.29 2.63 8.80
CA VAL A 68 -8.46 1.76 9.03
C VAL A 68 -9.05 1.29 7.69
N LEU A 69 -9.25 2.17 6.71
CA LEU A 69 -9.72 1.75 5.38
C LEU A 69 -8.79 0.73 4.73
N HIS A 70 -7.48 1.01 4.75
CA HIS A 70 -6.50 0.09 4.19
C HIS A 70 -6.52 -1.27 4.91
N PHE A 71 -6.79 -1.28 6.21
CA PHE A 71 -6.96 -2.53 6.97
C PHE A 71 -8.08 -3.41 6.42
N PHE A 72 -9.21 -2.82 5.98
CA PHE A 72 -10.31 -3.56 5.37
C PHE A 72 -9.98 -4.11 3.98
N GLU A 73 -9.04 -3.50 3.26
CA GLU A 73 -8.54 -3.99 1.97
C GLU A 73 -7.60 -5.20 2.12
N LEU A 74 -6.94 -5.32 3.28
CA LEU A 74 -6.08 -6.46 3.58
C LEU A 74 -6.92 -7.73 3.78
N ASP A 75 -6.39 -8.85 3.31
CA ASP A 75 -6.96 -10.19 3.50
C ASP A 75 -6.63 -10.72 4.92
N VAL A 76 -7.21 -10.06 5.93
CA VAL A 76 -7.09 -10.43 7.34
C VAL A 76 -8.41 -11.03 7.80
N GLN A 77 -8.34 -12.17 8.48
CA GLN A 77 -9.53 -12.89 8.96
C GLN A 77 -10.30 -12.11 10.03
N ASP A 78 -9.59 -11.44 10.94
CA ASP A 78 -10.18 -10.65 12.01
C ASP A 78 -10.15 -9.15 11.66
N LYS A 79 -11.34 -8.58 11.41
CA LYS A 79 -11.58 -7.16 11.13
C LYS A 79 -12.33 -6.47 12.27
N SER A 80 -12.32 -7.05 13.47
CA SER A 80 -12.93 -6.44 14.66
C SER A 80 -12.24 -5.13 15.03
N ALA A 81 -12.99 -4.24 15.69
CA ALA A 81 -12.44 -2.98 16.21
C ALA A 81 -11.28 -3.24 17.21
N GLN A 82 -11.33 -4.31 18.01
CA GLN A 82 -10.21 -4.68 18.89
C GLN A 82 -8.96 -5.05 18.09
N ALA A 83 -9.10 -5.87 17.03
CA ALA A 83 -7.97 -6.26 16.19
C ALA A 83 -7.35 -5.05 15.49
N ILE A 84 -8.18 -4.14 14.98
CA ILE A 84 -7.72 -2.89 14.35
C ILE A 84 -6.99 -2.00 15.38
N ALA A 85 -7.57 -1.80 16.56
CA ALA A 85 -6.98 -0.99 17.63
C ALA A 85 -5.61 -1.52 18.07
N ALA A 86 -5.53 -2.83 18.34
CA ALA A 86 -4.28 -3.48 18.69
C ALA A 86 -3.23 -3.35 17.58
N ARG A 87 -3.66 -3.46 16.32
CA ARG A 87 -2.75 -3.51 15.17
C ARG A 87 -2.25 -2.14 14.71
N LEU A 88 -3.04 -1.09 14.94
CA LEU A 88 -2.71 0.30 14.65
C LEU A 88 -2.19 1.07 15.88
N HIS A 89 -2.14 0.44 17.06
CA HIS A 89 -1.81 1.07 18.34
C HIS A 89 -2.69 2.30 18.64
N LEU A 90 -3.98 2.17 18.39
CA LEU A 90 -5.00 3.18 18.69
C LEU A 90 -5.85 2.72 19.88
N SER A 91 -6.49 3.64 20.58
CA SER A 91 -7.49 3.27 21.58
C SER A 91 -8.73 2.66 20.90
N PHE A 92 -9.42 1.78 21.61
CA PHE A 92 -10.61 1.13 21.10
C PHE A 92 -11.71 2.16 20.76
N GLU A 93 -11.89 3.16 21.61
CA GLU A 93 -12.87 4.24 21.42
C GLU A 93 -12.57 5.04 20.15
N ARG A 94 -11.29 5.35 19.89
CA ARG A 94 -10.88 6.06 18.68
C ARG A 94 -11.15 5.24 17.43
N VAL A 95 -10.90 3.93 17.47
CA VAL A 95 -11.22 3.05 16.33
C VAL A 95 -12.73 2.97 16.10
N GLN A 96 -13.54 2.89 17.15
CA GLN A 96 -15.00 2.90 17.00
C GLN A 96 -15.50 4.20 16.36
N GLU A 97 -15.00 5.35 16.81
CA GLU A 97 -15.31 6.64 16.21
C GLU A 97 -14.95 6.69 14.72
N ILE A 98 -13.73 6.23 14.36
CA ILE A 98 -13.29 6.17 12.96
C ILE A 98 -14.21 5.25 12.14
N LEU A 99 -14.54 4.06 12.65
CA LEU A 99 -15.43 3.13 11.95
C LEU A 99 -16.82 3.74 11.74
N GLN A 100 -17.34 4.45 12.74
CA GLN A 100 -18.62 5.15 12.63
C GLN A 100 -18.57 6.25 11.57
N ASN A 101 -17.53 7.08 11.57
CA ASN A 101 -17.34 8.15 10.58
C ASN A 101 -17.23 7.57 9.16
N LEU A 102 -16.39 6.55 8.97
CA LEU A 102 -16.22 5.90 7.68
C LEU A 102 -17.50 5.18 7.20
N SER A 103 -18.29 4.64 8.12
CA SER A 103 -19.59 4.05 7.80
C SER A 103 -20.62 5.11 7.38
N GLN A 104 -20.66 6.27 8.04
CA GLN A 104 -21.56 7.38 7.71
C GLN A 104 -21.27 7.94 6.30
N GLU A 105 -19.99 7.97 5.92
CA GLU A 105 -19.54 8.38 4.59
C GLU A 105 -19.72 7.29 3.51
N GLY A 106 -20.19 6.10 3.87
CA GLY A 106 -20.33 4.98 2.93
C GLY A 106 -19.00 4.42 2.41
N LEU A 107 -17.90 4.63 3.14
CA LEU A 107 -16.56 4.17 2.76
C LEU A 107 -16.26 2.75 3.28
N LEU A 108 -17.05 2.24 4.24
CA LEU A 108 -16.96 0.85 4.69
C LEU A 108 -17.96 -0.06 3.98
N PRO A 109 -17.60 -1.36 3.77
CA PRO A 109 -18.58 -2.38 3.38
C PRO A 109 -19.67 -2.50 4.44
N LYS A 110 -20.94 -2.59 4.01
CA LYS A 110 -22.00 -3.10 4.90
C LYS A 110 -21.80 -4.60 5.10
N GLU A 111 -22.20 -5.14 6.24
CA GLU A 111 -22.07 -6.57 6.53
C GLU A 111 -22.72 -7.42 5.42
N GLY A 112 -21.95 -8.37 4.86
CA GLY A 112 -22.40 -9.23 3.77
C GLY A 112 -22.37 -8.59 2.37
N GLU A 113 -22.07 -7.30 2.26
CA GLU A 113 -21.90 -6.62 0.98
C GLU A 113 -20.42 -6.60 0.57
N ILE A 114 -20.18 -6.80 -0.73
CA ILE A 114 -18.88 -6.45 -1.32
C ILE A 114 -18.69 -4.94 -1.06
N PRO A 115 -17.55 -4.48 -0.52
CA PRO A 115 -17.34 -3.07 -0.23
C PRO A 115 -17.75 -2.24 -1.44
N PRO A 116 -18.62 -1.23 -1.26
CA PRO A 116 -18.99 -0.35 -2.35
C PRO A 116 -17.66 0.09 -2.97
N ARG A 117 -17.48 -0.18 -4.26
CA ARG A 117 -16.34 0.39 -4.95
C ARG A 117 -16.55 1.89 -4.81
N PRO A 118 -15.71 2.65 -4.07
CA PRO A 118 -15.67 4.08 -4.35
C PRO A 118 -15.46 4.15 -5.86
N PRO A 119 -16.22 5.00 -6.56
CA PRO A 119 -16.10 5.10 -8.01
C PRO A 119 -14.61 5.15 -8.31
N SER A 120 -14.13 4.29 -9.20
CA SER A 120 -12.74 4.34 -9.65
C SER A 120 -12.60 5.69 -10.32
N VAL A 121 -12.27 6.71 -9.54
CA VAL A 121 -12.01 8.03 -10.07
C VAL A 121 -10.74 7.85 -10.86
N GLU A 122 -10.74 8.28 -12.12
CA GLU A 122 -9.49 8.49 -12.82
C GLU A 122 -8.54 9.24 -11.88
N PRO A 123 -7.24 8.89 -11.84
CA PRO A 123 -6.29 9.60 -11.01
C PRO A 123 -6.50 11.10 -11.23
N PRO A 124 -6.67 11.89 -10.15
CA PRO A 124 -7.07 13.28 -10.25
C PRO A 124 -6.15 14.01 -11.24
N SER A 125 -6.75 14.86 -12.07
CA SER A 125 -5.97 15.70 -12.98
C SER A 125 -4.92 16.51 -12.20
N TYR A 126 -3.78 16.75 -12.84
CA TYR A 126 -2.52 17.26 -12.29
C TYR A 126 -2.60 18.29 -11.14
N PRO A 127 -3.50 19.30 -11.14
CA PRO A 127 -3.51 20.33 -10.10
C PRO A 127 -3.92 19.81 -8.71
N GLU A 128 -4.79 18.80 -8.64
CA GLU A 128 -5.36 18.35 -7.36
C GLU A 128 -4.43 17.40 -6.59
N ALA A 129 -3.62 16.61 -7.30
CA ALA A 129 -2.63 15.73 -6.69
C ALA A 129 -1.53 16.53 -5.96
N ALA A 130 -1.10 17.66 -6.52
CA ALA A 130 -0.08 18.53 -5.93
C ALA A 130 -0.51 19.14 -4.57
N LEU A 131 -1.80 19.42 -4.39
CA LEU A 131 -2.33 19.92 -3.11
C LEU A 131 -2.40 18.83 -2.03
N GLN A 132 -2.63 17.57 -2.41
CA GLN A 132 -2.64 16.44 -1.47
C GLN A 132 -1.23 16.12 -0.93
N ASP A 133 -0.17 16.49 -1.66
CA ASP A 133 1.22 16.27 -1.23
C ASP A 133 1.70 17.28 -0.18
N ARG A 134 1.07 18.46 -0.04
CA ARG A 134 1.44 19.42 1.01
C ARG A 134 1.35 18.85 2.42
N ALA A 135 0.29 18.10 2.73
CA ALA A 135 0.14 17.48 4.05
C ALA A 135 1.21 16.38 4.30
N ASN A 136 1.64 15.69 3.24
CA ASN A 136 2.74 14.72 3.33
C ASN A 136 4.07 15.43 3.58
N ILE A 137 4.33 16.52 2.85
CA ILE A 137 5.52 17.36 2.98
C ILE A 137 5.58 17.97 4.38
N ASP A 138 4.49 18.53 4.91
CA ASP A 138 4.46 19.11 6.26
C ASP A 138 4.75 18.08 7.35
N MET A 139 4.26 16.85 7.21
CA MET A 139 4.56 15.76 8.12
C MET A 139 6.06 15.37 8.06
N ILE A 140 6.65 15.35 6.86
CA ILE A 140 8.08 15.09 6.66
C ILE A 140 8.91 16.22 7.28
N LEU A 141 8.57 17.48 7.00
CA LEU A 141 9.24 18.67 7.53
C LEU A 141 9.18 18.73 9.07
N LYS A 142 8.01 18.44 9.67
CA LYS A 142 7.88 18.36 11.13
C LYS A 142 8.74 17.27 11.75
N ARG A 143 8.93 16.13 11.06
CA ARG A 143 9.83 15.05 11.53
C ARG A 143 11.30 15.40 11.36
N MET A 144 11.67 16.15 10.32
CA MET A 144 13.04 16.63 10.12
C MET A 144 13.50 17.61 11.21
N GLN A 145 12.57 18.25 11.93
CA GLN A 145 12.88 19.19 13.02
C GLN A 145 13.04 18.53 14.40
N GLY A 146 12.85 17.21 14.52
CA GLY A 146 12.96 16.48 15.79
C GLY A 146 14.39 16.03 16.12
N PRO A 147 14.74 15.80 17.41
CA PRO A 147 16.08 15.36 17.81
C PRO A 147 16.46 14.00 17.19
N GLU A 148 17.62 14.02 16.54
CA GLU A 148 18.27 13.12 15.56
C GLU A 148 18.17 11.58 15.61
N GLN A 149 17.34 10.91 16.41
CA GLN A 149 17.44 9.44 16.47
C GLN A 149 16.76 8.68 15.31
N ASN A 150 16.00 9.34 14.43
CA ASN A 150 15.29 8.69 13.31
C ASN A 150 15.09 9.64 12.12
N ALA A 151 16.17 10.13 11.52
CA ALA A 151 16.06 10.93 10.30
C ALA A 151 15.26 10.15 9.23
N PRO A 152 14.30 10.79 8.54
CA PRO A 152 13.55 10.12 7.49
C PRO A 152 14.52 9.66 6.39
N PHE A 153 14.45 8.39 5.99
CA PHE A 153 15.14 7.92 4.81
C PHE A 153 14.44 8.49 3.58
N MET A 154 15.04 9.50 2.97
CA MET A 154 14.51 10.16 1.78
C MET A 154 15.40 9.82 0.59
N THR A 155 14.79 9.25 -0.45
CA THR A 155 15.43 9.05 -1.74
C THR A 155 14.58 9.70 -2.81
N ALA A 156 15.21 10.41 -3.73
CA ALA A 156 14.57 11.01 -4.88
C ALA A 156 15.34 10.60 -6.13
N THR A 157 14.61 10.27 -7.20
CA THR A 157 15.20 9.95 -8.50
C THR A 157 14.42 10.69 -9.56
N THR A 158 15.11 11.53 -10.30
CA THR A 158 14.56 12.24 -11.47
C THR A 158 14.93 11.46 -12.72
N PHE A 159 13.94 11.14 -13.54
CA PHE A 159 14.16 10.45 -14.82
C PHE A 159 13.30 11.10 -15.91
N THR A 160 13.73 10.95 -17.16
CA THR A 160 12.95 11.31 -18.34
C THR A 160 12.45 10.04 -19.01
N GLY A 161 11.24 10.08 -19.57
CA GLY A 161 10.66 8.91 -20.19
C GLY A 161 9.39 9.21 -20.98
N SER A 162 9.02 8.26 -21.83
CA SER A 162 7.73 8.24 -22.54
C SER A 162 6.58 7.92 -21.58
N ARG A 163 5.34 8.16 -22.03
CA ARG A 163 4.12 7.78 -21.31
C ARG A 163 4.08 6.28 -20.95
N GLN A 164 4.53 5.41 -21.85
CA GLN A 164 4.58 3.97 -21.59
C GLN A 164 5.56 3.65 -20.45
N GLN A 165 6.73 4.30 -20.42
CA GLN A 165 7.69 4.13 -19.32
C GLN A 165 7.14 4.66 -17.98
N PHE A 166 6.38 5.76 -18.02
CA PHE A 166 5.69 6.27 -16.84
C PHE A 166 4.68 5.26 -16.27
N GLU A 167 3.87 4.62 -17.13
CA GLU A 167 2.95 3.55 -16.71
C GLU A 167 3.68 2.35 -16.11
N MET A 168 4.84 1.97 -16.66
CA MET A 168 5.69 0.92 -16.09
C MET A 168 6.22 1.30 -14.70
N VAL A 169 6.62 2.56 -14.50
CA VAL A 169 7.07 3.04 -13.18
C VAL A 169 5.93 2.99 -12.17
N ILE A 170 4.71 3.36 -12.55
CA ILE A 170 3.53 3.21 -11.68
C ILE A 170 3.33 1.76 -11.26
N GLN A 171 3.44 0.80 -12.19
CA GLN A 171 3.34 -0.62 -11.88
C GLN A 171 4.42 -1.06 -10.88
N GLU A 172 5.67 -0.64 -11.06
CA GLU A 172 6.76 -0.94 -10.12
C GLU A 172 6.54 -0.33 -8.73
N ILE A 173 5.99 0.89 -8.65
CA ILE A 173 5.62 1.51 -7.38
C ILE A 173 4.54 0.69 -6.67
N GLN A 174 3.53 0.21 -7.40
CA GLN A 174 2.49 -0.67 -6.83
C GLN A 174 3.09 -1.99 -6.33
N LEU A 175 4.01 -2.59 -7.10
CA LEU A 175 4.74 -3.79 -6.68
C LEU A 175 5.56 -3.54 -5.40
N LEU A 176 6.23 -2.40 -5.30
CA LEU A 176 6.97 -2.01 -4.10
C LEU A 176 6.06 -1.91 -2.88
N HIS A 177 4.91 -1.25 -3.00
CA HIS A 177 3.92 -1.18 -1.93
C HIS A 177 3.43 -2.57 -1.50
N GLY A 178 3.15 -3.45 -2.47
CA GLY A 178 2.74 -4.83 -2.19
C GLY A 178 3.80 -5.62 -1.41
N LYS A 179 5.07 -5.47 -1.80
CA LYS A 179 6.21 -6.07 -1.08
C LYS A 179 6.30 -5.55 0.35
N ALA A 180 6.21 -4.23 0.54
CA ALA A 180 6.26 -3.61 1.87
C ALA A 180 5.11 -4.10 2.77
N ALA A 181 3.90 -4.22 2.23
CA ALA A 181 2.74 -4.76 2.95
C ALA A 181 2.93 -6.23 3.33
N ALA A 182 3.40 -7.06 2.39
CA ALA A 182 3.67 -8.48 2.65
C ALA A 182 4.73 -8.68 3.74
N LEU A 183 5.86 -7.95 3.66
CA LEU A 183 6.95 -8.00 4.63
C LEU A 183 6.52 -7.53 6.02
N SER A 184 5.84 -6.39 6.11
CA SER A 184 5.35 -5.84 7.39
C SER A 184 4.31 -6.72 8.07
N SER A 185 3.66 -7.61 7.31
CA SER A 185 2.76 -8.58 7.89
C SER A 185 3.52 -9.65 8.69
N GLN A 186 4.76 -10.03 8.37
CA GLN A 186 5.36 -11.26 8.94
C GLN A 186 5.93 -11.13 10.36
N GLY A 187 6.14 -9.92 10.87
CA GLY A 187 6.71 -9.71 12.21
C GLY A 187 5.74 -10.08 13.34
N GLN A 188 6.21 -10.87 14.32
CA GLN A 188 5.45 -11.18 15.55
C GLN A 188 5.44 -10.02 16.56
N GLN A 189 6.42 -9.12 16.49
CA GLN A 189 6.48 -7.91 17.32
C GLN A 189 6.59 -6.68 16.43
N ARG A 190 5.71 -5.69 16.69
CA ARG A 190 5.69 -4.40 16.01
C ARG A 190 6.21 -3.36 16.99
N GLU A 191 7.42 -2.87 16.77
CA GLU A 191 8.00 -1.84 17.62
C GLU A 191 7.56 -0.44 17.20
N ARG A 192 7.37 -0.23 15.88
CA ARG A 192 7.14 1.10 15.30
C ARG A 192 6.23 1.03 14.07
N ILE A 193 5.52 2.14 13.82
CA ILE A 193 4.70 2.33 12.62
C ILE A 193 5.54 3.08 11.57
N TYR A 194 5.80 2.40 10.45
CA TYR A 194 6.48 2.97 9.30
C TYR A 194 5.45 3.34 8.23
N ARG A 195 5.68 4.48 7.56
CA ARG A 195 4.89 4.91 6.40
C ARG A 195 5.83 5.03 5.21
N LEU A 196 5.53 4.28 4.15
CA LEU A 196 6.17 4.44 2.85
C LEU A 196 5.30 5.38 2.02
N SER A 197 5.87 6.51 1.61
CA SER A 197 5.24 7.45 0.68
C SER A 197 6.12 7.51 -0.56
N VAL A 198 5.56 7.19 -1.72
CA VAL A 198 6.21 7.38 -3.02
C VAL A 198 5.33 8.31 -3.83
N SER A 199 5.88 9.46 -4.19
CA SER A 199 5.21 10.44 -5.05
C SER A 199 5.96 10.48 -6.38
N LEU A 200 5.22 10.34 -7.48
CA LEU A 200 5.75 10.53 -8.82
C LEU A 200 5.26 11.88 -9.32
N LEU A 201 6.15 12.86 -9.29
CA LEU A 201 5.84 14.24 -9.68
C LEU A 201 6.41 14.50 -11.07
N PRO A 202 5.57 14.87 -12.04
CA PRO A 202 6.04 15.34 -13.33
C PRO A 202 6.74 16.68 -13.14
N VAL A 203 7.93 16.82 -13.74
CA VAL A 203 8.61 18.10 -13.84
C VAL A 203 8.30 18.64 -15.23
N ASP A 204 7.37 19.58 -15.31
CA ASP A 204 7.07 20.25 -16.57
C ASP A 204 8.25 21.15 -16.95
N PHE A 205 8.90 20.85 -18.08
CA PHE A 205 9.86 21.75 -18.71
C PHE A 205 9.10 22.85 -19.46
N THR A 206 8.25 23.60 -18.76
CA THR A 206 7.77 24.88 -19.28
C THR A 206 8.81 25.93 -18.95
N ASP A 207 9.93 25.88 -19.67
CA ASP A 207 10.72 27.07 -19.92
C ASP A 207 9.96 27.89 -20.98
N LYS A 208 9.20 28.87 -20.52
CA LYS A 208 8.80 30.01 -21.34
C LYS A 208 9.01 31.29 -20.53
N GLU A 209 10.18 31.88 -20.78
CA GLU A 209 10.37 33.33 -20.92
C GLU A 209 9.27 33.97 -21.76
#